data_AF-A0A2E7TE74-F1
#
_entry.id   AF-A0A2E7TE74-F1
#
_cell.length_a   1.000
_cell.length_b   1.000
_cell.length_c   1.000
_cell.angle_alpha   90.00
_cell.angle_beta   90.00
_cell.angle_gamma   90.00
#
_symmetry.space_group_name_H-M   'P 1'
#
loop_
_entity.id
_entity.type
_entity.pdbx_description
1 polymer ?
#
loop_
_entity_poly.entity_id
_entity_poly.type
_entity_poly.pdbx_seq_one_letter_code
_entity_poly.pdbx_strand_id
1 'polypeptide(L)'
;MLTQQLTIFMKRIFNTLLALRHILIICIVIGASSGVLWSIAVIIASTDSNLSLTELLVSLMAPGLIGLLGHKILAVRIWIAMPTAYLTVPMLFGIAIGGANIFWMSIGGAVAGFFLSLPFILYYLVDGIVHRKSIASIKRSGKTVA
;
A
#
# COMPACT_ATOMS: atom_id res chain seq x y z
N MET A 1 -13.12 19.90 33.25
CA MET A 1 -12.51 18.55 33.37
C MET A 1 -12.66 17.72 32.09
N LEU A 2 -13.85 17.67 31.48
CA LEU A 2 -14.12 16.94 30.22
C LEU A 2 -13.26 17.43 29.03
N THR A 3 -13.10 18.74 28.89
CA THR A 3 -12.30 19.37 27.82
C THR A 3 -10.82 18.99 27.90
N GLN A 4 -10.25 18.91 29.09
CA GLN A 4 -8.84 18.60 29.28
C GLN A 4 -8.53 17.13 28.96
N GLN A 5 -9.43 16.21 29.33
CA GLN A 5 -9.38 14.79 28.95
C GLN A 5 -9.47 14.61 27.43
N LEU A 6 -10.37 15.35 26.76
CA LEU A 6 -10.52 15.31 25.31
C LEU A 6 -9.24 15.77 24.59
N THR A 7 -8.63 16.86 25.02
CA THR A 7 -7.39 17.39 24.41
C THR A 7 -6.22 16.41 24.55
N ILE A 8 -6.08 15.77 25.72
CA ILE A 8 -5.05 14.75 25.95
C ILE A 8 -5.26 13.54 25.04
N PHE A 9 -6.52 13.11 24.89
CA PHE A 9 -6.88 11.99 24.02
C PHE A 9 -6.63 12.30 22.54
N MET A 10 -7.06 13.46 22.04
CA MET A 10 -6.82 13.90 20.67
C MET A 10 -5.32 14.00 20.36
N LYS A 11 -4.54 14.57 21.29
CA LYS A 11 -3.08 14.66 21.15
C LYS A 11 -2.43 13.28 21.04
N ARG A 12 -2.94 12.30 21.79
CA ARG A 12 -2.48 10.91 21.72
C ARG A 12 -2.80 10.26 20.38
N ILE A 13 -4.02 10.42 19.86
CA ILE A 13 -4.40 9.90 18.54
C ILE A 13 -3.50 10.50 17.47
N PHE A 14 -3.33 11.83 17.46
CA PHE A 14 -2.52 12.52 16.48
C PHE A 14 -1.06 12.01 16.48
N ASN A 15 -0.45 11.91 17.66
CA ASN A 15 0.92 11.38 17.77
C ASN A 15 1.03 9.92 17.32
N THR A 16 -0.02 9.12 17.51
CA THR A 16 -0.06 7.73 17.08
C THR A 16 -0.17 7.62 15.56
N LEU A 17 -1.04 8.43 14.93
CA LEU A 17 -1.13 8.55 13.47
C LEU A 17 0.21 9.01 12.87
N LEU A 18 0.84 10.00 13.50
CA LEU A 18 2.15 10.50 13.08
C LEU A 18 3.23 9.39 13.14
N ALA A 19 3.17 8.50 14.14
CA ALA A 19 4.06 7.36 14.25
C ALA A 19 3.83 6.31 13.15
N LEU A 20 2.58 6.16 12.69
CA LEU A 20 2.17 5.20 11.64
C LEU A 20 2.34 5.72 10.21
N ARG A 21 2.72 6.99 10.01
CA ARG A 21 2.91 7.61 8.68
C ARG A 21 3.78 6.80 7.72
N HIS A 22 4.70 6.00 8.25
CA HIS A 22 5.58 5.17 7.45
C HIS A 22 4.82 4.07 6.69
N ILE A 23 3.75 3.51 7.27
CA ILE A 23 2.89 2.51 6.61
C ILE A 23 2.22 3.15 5.39
N LEU A 24 1.71 4.38 5.55
CA LEU A 24 1.12 5.16 4.47
C LEU A 24 2.10 5.33 3.30
N ILE A 25 3.30 5.84 3.59
CA ILE A 25 4.34 6.08 2.57
C ILE A 25 4.72 4.78 1.88
N ILE A 26 4.92 3.70 2.63
CA ILE A 26 5.27 2.39 2.08
C ILE A 26 4.19 1.87 1.14
N CYS A 27 2.92 1.94 1.53
CA CYS A 27 1.81 1.47 0.71
C CYS A 27 1.64 2.32 -0.56
N ILE A 28 1.84 3.64 -0.49
CA ILE A 28 1.85 4.53 -1.66
C ILE A 28 2.98 4.15 -2.61
N VAL A 29 4.19 3.91 -2.11
CA VAL A 29 5.34 3.51 -2.93
C VAL A 29 5.07 2.17 -3.61
N ILE A 30 4.60 1.16 -2.86
CA ILE A 30 4.21 -0.15 -3.40
C ILE A 30 3.16 0.02 -4.49
N GLY A 31 2.09 0.80 -4.24
CA GLY A 31 1.03 1.03 -5.20
C GLY A 31 1.49 1.75 -6.46
N ALA A 32 2.33 2.78 -6.33
CA ALA A 32 2.91 3.48 -7.47
C ALA A 32 3.81 2.56 -8.30
N SER A 33 4.66 1.76 -7.64
CA SER A 33 5.53 0.78 -8.31
C SER A 33 4.74 -0.30 -9.04
N SER A 34 3.65 -0.78 -8.44
CA SER A 34 2.70 -1.68 -9.11
C SER A 34 2.09 -1.02 -10.35
N GLY A 35 1.70 0.26 -10.26
CA GLY A 35 1.19 1.02 -11.40
C GLY A 35 2.16 1.11 -12.57
N VAL A 36 3.43 1.43 -12.30
CA VAL A 36 4.49 1.49 -13.33
C VAL A 36 4.69 0.13 -14.01
N LEU A 37 4.88 -0.93 -13.22
CA LEU A 37 5.13 -2.28 -13.74
C LEU A 37 3.96 -2.80 -14.56
N TRP A 38 2.74 -2.56 -14.09
CA TRP A 38 1.56 -3.00 -14.80
C TRP A 38 1.32 -2.20 -16.08
N SER A 39 1.73 -0.93 -16.13
CA SER A 39 1.75 -0.15 -17.37
C SER A 39 2.66 -0.77 -18.44
N ILE A 40 3.85 -1.24 -18.02
CA ILE A 40 4.78 -1.92 -18.92
C ILE A 40 4.15 -3.22 -19.45
N ALA A 41 3.52 -4.00 -18.57
CA ALA A 41 2.82 -5.22 -18.96
C ALA A 41 1.69 -4.94 -19.98
N VAL A 42 0.91 -3.88 -19.77
CA VAL A 42 -0.15 -3.46 -20.70
C VAL A 42 0.41 -2.98 -22.03
N ILE A 43 1.54 -2.27 -22.07
CA ILE A 43 2.18 -1.84 -23.33
C ILE A 43 2.64 -3.06 -24.15
N ILE A 44 3.30 -4.02 -23.50
CA ILE A 44 3.73 -5.28 -24.15
C ILE A 44 2.50 -6.02 -24.68
N ALA A 45 1.48 -6.18 -23.84
CA ALA A 45 0.23 -6.85 -24.19
C ALA A 45 -0.59 -6.11 -25.26
N SER A 46 -0.52 -4.78 -25.36
CA SER A 46 -1.24 -4.02 -26.39
C SER A 46 -0.54 -4.10 -27.75
N THR A 47 0.76 -4.44 -27.76
CA THR A 47 1.52 -4.66 -28.99
C THR A 47 1.16 -6.01 -29.62
N ASP A 48 0.71 -6.97 -28.81
CA ASP A 48 0.26 -8.29 -29.24
C ASP A 48 -1.26 -8.43 -29.09
N SER A 49 -2.00 -8.38 -30.20
CA SER A 49 -3.47 -8.42 -30.19
C SER A 49 -4.09 -9.70 -29.59
N ASN A 50 -3.28 -10.70 -29.23
CA ASN A 50 -3.72 -12.01 -28.72
C ASN A 50 -3.14 -12.27 -27.32
N LEU A 51 -3.61 -11.50 -26.33
CA LEU A 51 -3.27 -11.70 -24.91
C LEU A 51 -3.59 -13.14 -24.47
N SER A 52 -2.55 -13.95 -24.28
CA SER A 52 -2.73 -15.33 -23.79
C SER A 52 -3.01 -15.35 -22.29
N LEU A 53 -3.72 -16.38 -21.81
CA LEU A 53 -3.91 -16.60 -20.37
C LEU A 53 -2.56 -16.69 -19.63
N THR A 54 -1.54 -17.20 -20.30
CA THR A 54 -0.17 -17.27 -19.80
C THR A 54 0.43 -15.89 -19.59
N GLU A 55 0.29 -14.96 -20.54
CA GLU A 55 0.76 -13.58 -20.39
C GLU A 55 0.04 -12.84 -19.26
N LEU A 56 -1.26 -13.07 -19.09
CA LEU A 56 -2.00 -12.53 -17.96
C LEU A 56 -1.46 -13.06 -16.63
N LEU A 57 -1.24 -14.38 -16.52
CA LEU A 57 -0.68 -14.99 -15.31
C LEU A 57 0.74 -14.50 -15.01
N VAL A 58 1.57 -14.31 -16.04
CA VAL A 58 2.90 -13.71 -15.91
C VAL A 58 2.81 -12.25 -15.48
N SER A 59 1.84 -11.48 -15.97
CA SER A 59 1.61 -10.10 -15.53
C SER A 59 1.20 -10.03 -14.05
N LEU A 60 0.48 -11.03 -13.55
CA LEU A 60 0.12 -11.15 -12.13
C LEU A 60 1.33 -11.45 -11.23
N MET A 61 2.44 -11.94 -11.77
CA MET A 61 3.68 -12.07 -11.00
C MET A 61 4.32 -10.70 -10.67
N ALA A 62 4.11 -9.67 -11.50
CA ALA A 62 4.71 -8.36 -11.27
C ALA A 62 4.23 -7.69 -9.95
N PRO A 63 2.93 -7.65 -9.61
CA PRO A 63 2.45 -7.27 -8.28
C PRO A 63 3.04 -8.12 -7.16
N GLY A 64 3.17 -9.44 -7.36
CA GLY A 64 3.81 -10.33 -6.39
C GLY A 64 5.27 -9.98 -6.12
N LEU A 65 6.04 -9.68 -7.17
CA LEU A 65 7.42 -9.23 -7.07
C LEU A 65 7.52 -7.89 -6.35
N ILE A 66 6.63 -6.93 -6.64
CA ILE A 66 6.58 -5.65 -5.93
C ILE A 66 6.21 -5.82 -4.45
N GLY A 67 5.27 -6.69 -4.13
CA GLY A 67 4.95 -7.03 -2.74
C GLY A 67 6.16 -7.64 -2.01
N LEU A 68 6.90 -8.54 -2.67
CA LEU A 68 8.09 -9.16 -2.10
C LEU A 68 9.25 -8.17 -1.95
N LEU A 69 9.49 -7.33 -2.95
CA LEU A 69 10.50 -6.28 -2.93
C LEU A 69 10.16 -5.23 -1.87
N GLY A 70 8.90 -4.81 -1.80
CA GLY A 70 8.42 -3.92 -0.74
C GLY A 70 8.66 -4.51 0.64
N HIS A 71 8.37 -5.79 0.84
CA HIS A 71 8.69 -6.50 2.08
C HIS A 71 10.18 -6.45 2.41
N LYS A 72 11.06 -6.81 1.46
CA LYS A 72 12.51 -6.87 1.70
C LYS A 72 13.17 -5.49 1.84
N ILE A 73 12.85 -4.57 0.95
CA ILE A 73 13.51 -3.26 0.84
C ILE A 73 12.96 -2.28 1.87
N LEU A 74 11.63 -2.24 2.03
CA LEU A 74 10.97 -1.31 2.95
C LEU A 74 10.80 -1.89 4.35
N ALA A 75 11.31 -3.13 4.57
CA ALA A 75 11.24 -3.87 5.82
C ALA A 75 9.82 -3.85 6.41
N VAL A 76 8.80 -4.02 5.57
CA VAL A 76 7.38 -4.06 5.98
C VAL A 76 6.91 -5.50 6.03
N ARG A 77 5.95 -5.83 6.89
CA ARG A 77 5.40 -7.19 6.96
C ARG A 77 4.81 -7.63 5.61
N ILE A 78 5.09 -8.86 5.22
CA ILE A 78 4.62 -9.44 3.95
C ILE A 78 3.08 -9.39 3.84
N TRP A 79 2.36 -9.57 4.95
CA TRP A 79 0.91 -9.47 5.03
C TRP A 79 0.34 -8.06 4.84
N ILE A 80 1.19 -7.03 4.82
CA ILE A 80 0.81 -5.65 4.44
C ILE A 80 1.18 -5.43 2.98
N ALA A 81 2.42 -5.77 2.60
CA ALA A 81 2.93 -5.54 1.26
C ALA A 81 2.18 -6.31 0.17
N MET A 82 1.94 -7.62 0.37
CA MET A 82 1.29 -8.48 -0.63
C MET A 82 -0.14 -8.05 -0.92
N PRO A 83 -1.04 -7.86 0.07
CA PRO A 83 -2.38 -7.38 -0.21
C PRO A 83 -2.38 -6.00 -0.88
N THR A 84 -1.50 -5.10 -0.44
CA THR A 84 -1.39 -3.77 -1.07
C THR A 84 -1.02 -3.89 -2.54
N ALA A 85 -0.01 -4.70 -2.86
CA ALA A 85 0.43 -4.88 -4.24
C ALA A 85 -0.65 -5.53 -5.13
N TYR A 86 -1.31 -6.59 -4.66
CA TYR A 86 -2.34 -7.28 -5.46
C TYR A 86 -3.65 -6.48 -5.56
N LEU A 87 -4.10 -5.82 -4.49
CA LEU A 87 -5.36 -5.07 -4.51
C LEU A 87 -5.26 -3.76 -5.30
N THR A 88 -4.06 -3.31 -5.68
CA THR A 88 -3.90 -2.20 -6.64
C THR A 88 -4.24 -2.62 -8.07
N VAL A 89 -4.11 -3.90 -8.42
CA VAL A 89 -4.29 -4.40 -9.80
C VAL A 89 -5.69 -4.17 -10.36
N PRO A 90 -6.80 -4.45 -9.64
CA PRO A 90 -8.15 -4.20 -10.16
C PRO A 90 -8.42 -2.71 -10.45
N MET A 91 -7.88 -1.81 -9.61
CA MET A 91 -7.99 -0.37 -9.82
C MET A 91 -7.20 0.08 -11.05
N LEU A 92 -6.01 -0.50 -11.27
CA LEU A 92 -5.23 -0.26 -12.48
C LEU A 92 -5.92 -0.81 -13.73
N PHE A 93 -6.64 -1.92 -13.62
CA PHE A 93 -7.39 -2.52 -14.73
C PHE A 93 -8.47 -1.56 -15.28
N GLY A 94 -9.22 -0.90 -14.39
CA GLY A 94 -10.20 0.12 -14.79
C GLY A 94 -9.55 1.34 -15.48
N ILE A 95 -8.35 1.73 -15.04
CA ILE A 95 -7.58 2.84 -15.61
C ILE A 95 -6.97 2.45 -16.97
N ALA A 96 -6.51 1.20 -17.13
CA ALA A 96 -6.02 0.63 -18.40
C ALA A 96 -7.07 0.65 -19.50
N ILE A 97 -8.28 0.18 -19.20
CA ILE A 97 -9.37 0.09 -20.17
C ILE A 97 -9.70 1.48 -20.72
N GLY A 98 -9.48 2.53 -19.93
CA GLY A 98 -9.62 3.93 -20.36
C GLY A 98 -8.48 4.47 -21.24
N GLY A 99 -7.48 3.66 -21.63
CA GLY A 99 -6.35 4.10 -22.46
C GLY A 99 -5.34 4.98 -21.72
N ALA A 100 -5.28 4.86 -20.40
CA ALA A 100 -4.40 5.67 -19.57
C ALA A 100 -2.92 5.37 -19.81
N ASN A 101 -2.12 6.44 -19.89
CA ASN A 101 -0.67 6.32 -20.00
C ASN A 101 -0.02 5.90 -18.66
N ILE A 102 1.29 5.60 -18.70
CA ILE A 102 2.08 5.16 -17.54
C ILE A 102 1.94 6.13 -16.35
N PHE A 103 1.88 7.43 -16.64
CA PHE A 103 1.74 8.46 -15.62
C PHE A 103 0.42 8.33 -14.85
N TRP A 104 -0.70 8.22 -15.56
CA TRP A 104 -2.02 8.04 -14.96
C TRP A 104 -2.16 6.72 -14.22
N MET A 105 -1.58 5.64 -14.73
CA MET A 105 -1.52 4.37 -14.01
C MET A 105 -0.69 4.44 -12.73
N SER A 106 0.43 5.16 -12.74
CA SER A 106 1.25 5.36 -11.55
C SER A 106 0.51 6.15 -10.46
N ILE A 107 -0.21 7.20 -10.86
CA ILE A 107 -1.08 7.96 -9.95
C ILE A 107 -2.20 7.08 -9.42
N GLY A 108 -2.87 6.31 -10.29
CA GLY A 108 -3.91 5.36 -9.89
C GLY A 108 -3.41 4.35 -8.86
N GLY A 109 -2.22 3.79 -9.10
CA GLY A 109 -1.55 2.89 -8.18
C GLY A 109 -1.20 3.56 -6.84
N ALA A 110 -0.70 4.80 -6.86
CA ALA A 110 -0.39 5.56 -5.64
C ALA A 110 -1.65 5.84 -4.81
N VAL A 111 -2.75 6.23 -5.47
CA VAL A 111 -4.05 6.47 -4.83
C VAL A 111 -4.61 5.17 -4.24
N ALA A 112 -4.54 4.06 -4.99
CA ALA A 112 -4.93 2.75 -4.48
C ALA A 112 -4.09 2.37 -3.25
N GLY A 113 -2.77 2.56 -3.29
CA GLY A 113 -1.86 2.34 -2.17
C GLY A 113 -2.22 3.19 -0.94
N PHE A 114 -2.63 4.44 -1.13
CA PHE A 114 -3.13 5.30 -0.04
C PHE A 114 -4.38 4.69 0.62
N PHE A 115 -5.40 4.34 -0.16
CA PHE A 115 -6.64 3.78 0.39
C PHE A 115 -6.42 2.42 1.05
N LEU A 116 -5.58 1.57 0.46
CA LEU A 116 -5.24 0.26 1.01
C LEU A 116 -4.40 0.35 2.30
N SER A 117 -3.73 1.48 2.55
CA SER A 117 -3.00 1.69 3.80
C SER A 117 -3.93 1.91 5.02
N LEU A 118 -5.14 2.42 4.80
CA LEU A 118 -6.10 2.77 5.86
C LEU A 118 -6.44 1.61 6.80
N PRO A 119 -6.84 0.41 6.33
CA PRO A 119 -7.14 -0.72 7.22
C PRO A 119 -5.93 -1.11 8.09
N PHE A 120 -4.70 -1.03 7.57
CA PHE A 120 -3.49 -1.33 8.34
C PHE A 120 -3.20 -0.26 9.40
N ILE A 121 -3.36 1.01 9.05
CA ILE A 121 -3.19 2.13 10.00
C ILE A 121 -4.23 2.03 11.11
N LEU A 122 -5.50 1.75 10.77
CA LEU A 122 -6.58 1.57 11.73
C LEU A 122 -6.31 0.38 12.66
N TYR A 123 -5.86 -0.75 12.10
CA TYR A 123 -5.49 -1.93 12.89
C TYR A 123 -4.44 -1.59 13.95
N TYR A 124 -3.33 -0.95 13.57
CA TYR A 124 -2.27 -0.60 14.53
C TYR A 124 -2.64 0.54 15.46
N LEU A 125 -3.52 1.45 15.04
CA LEU A 125 -4.07 2.50 15.90
C LEU A 125 -4.91 1.86 17.02
N VAL A 126 -5.84 0.98 16.68
CA VAL A 126 -6.71 0.28 17.64
C VAL A 126 -5.88 -0.61 18.56
N ASP A 127 -4.98 -1.41 17.99
CA ASP A 127 -4.05 -2.26 18.74
C ASP A 127 -3.19 -1.45 19.74
N GLY A 128 -2.70 -0.28 19.33
CA GLY A 128 -1.94 0.62 20.20
C GLY A 128 -2.76 1.23 21.34
N ILE A 129 -4.05 1.55 21.09
CA ILE A 129 -4.97 2.08 22.10
C ILE A 129 -5.36 0.98 23.10
N VAL A 130 -5.81 -0.18 22.61
CA VAL A 130 -6.29 -1.30 23.42
C VAL A 130 -5.19 -1.85 24.31
N HIS A 131 -4.00 -2.11 23.75
CA HIS A 131 -2.87 -2.67 24.50
C HIS A 131 -1.99 -1.58 25.17
N ARG A 132 -2.42 -0.31 25.15
CA ARG A 132 -1.69 0.84 25.69
C ARG A 132 -0.21 0.88 25.27
N LYS A 133 0.10 0.54 24.02
CA LYS A 133 1.48 0.51 23.52
C LYS A 133 2.09 1.91 23.54
N SER A 134 3.40 1.96 23.80
CA SER A 134 4.15 3.22 23.72
C SER A 134 4.29 3.68 22.27
N ILE A 135 4.39 4.99 22.05
CA ILE A 135 4.57 5.58 20.71
C ILE A 135 5.82 5.02 20.03
N ALA A 136 6.88 4.72 20.79
CA ALA A 136 8.10 4.11 20.29
C ALA A 136 7.86 2.68 19.74
N SER A 137 7.00 1.90 20.39
CA SER A 137 6.57 0.58 19.92
C SER A 137 5.72 0.68 18.65
N ILE A 138 4.79 1.64 18.62
CA ILE A 138 3.92 1.87 17.45
C ILE A 138 4.72 2.31 16.23
N LYS A 139 5.75 3.15 16.40
CA LYS A 139 6.64 3.57 15.31
C LYS A 139 7.39 2.41 14.64
N ARG A 140 7.53 1.27 15.31
CA ARG A 140 8.13 0.03 14.76
C ARG A 140 7.07 -0.97 14.28
N SER A 141 5.78 -0.70 14.50
CA SER A 141 4.70 -1.59 14.09
C SER A 141 4.59 -1.67 12.58
N GLY A 142 4.23 -2.83 12.04
CA GLY A 142 4.19 -3.06 10.61
C GLY A 142 5.57 -3.28 9.96
N LYS A 143 6.67 -2.99 10.66
CA LYS A 143 8.02 -3.31 10.19
C LYS A 143 8.45 -4.72 10.58
N THR A 144 9.33 -5.32 9.77
CA THR A 144 10.10 -6.51 10.14
C THR A 144 11.28 -6.09 10.99
N VAL A 145 11.56 -6.85 12.05
CA VAL A 145 12.82 -6.72 12.80
C VAL A 145 13.89 -7.27 11.86
N ALA A 146 14.77 -6.40 11.39
CA ALA A 146 16.01 -6.82 10.75
C ALA A 146 16.98 -7.31 11.83
#